data_AF-F0LH04-F1
#
_entry.id   AF-F0LH04-F1
#
_cell.length_a   1.000
_cell.length_b   1.000
_cell.length_c   1.000
_cell.angle_alpha   90.00
_cell.angle_beta   90.00
_cell.angle_gamma   90.00
#
_symmetry.space_group_name_H-M   'P 1'
#
loop_
_entity.id
_entity.type
_entity.pdbx_description
1 polymer ?
#
loop_
_entity_poly.entity_id
_entity_poly.type
_entity_poly.pdbx_seq_one_letter_code
_entity_poly.pdbx_strand_id
1 'polypeptide(L)'
;MRWSEVPRDAKAYMLYHTIIAPQLIVWYLLPLYMMYSGYSVLEVGAFFTAVNIVSIPLTYLIGRFFNEYPLKTGLILIDALDGIAYILYGFAKGSIAPLMLFLGYTIEEISALFYPFTKLMSR
;
A
#
# COMPACT_ATOMS: atom_id res chain seq x y z
N MET A 1 -16.69 28.63 0.04
CA MET A 1 -17.32 27.70 0.99
C MET A 1 -16.59 27.77 2.32
N ARG A 2 -17.31 27.96 3.41
CA ARG A 2 -16.76 27.88 4.77
C ARG A 2 -16.76 26.42 5.22
N TRP A 3 -15.78 26.02 6.03
CA TRP A 3 -15.70 24.65 6.56
C TRP A 3 -16.98 24.22 7.29
N SER A 4 -17.67 25.14 7.97
CA SER A 4 -18.97 24.90 8.61
C SER A 4 -20.07 24.44 7.64
N GLU A 5 -20.01 24.84 6.38
CA GLU A 5 -21.05 24.60 5.35
C GLU A 5 -20.91 23.23 4.67
N VAL A 6 -19.77 22.55 4.83
CA VAL A 6 -19.53 21.25 4.18
C VAL A 6 -20.31 20.15 4.94
N PRO A 7 -21.06 19.27 4.22
CA PRO A 7 -21.75 18.14 4.81
C PRO A 7 -20.82 17.24 5.63
N ARG A 8 -21.35 16.62 6.70
CA ARG A 8 -20.54 15.84 7.65
C ARG A 8 -19.80 14.68 6.99
N ASP A 9 -20.44 14.00 6.05
CA ASP A 9 -19.84 12.88 5.30
C ASP A 9 -18.72 13.35 4.37
N ALA A 10 -18.88 14.50 3.73
CA ALA A 10 -17.84 15.09 2.89
C ALA A 10 -16.62 15.53 3.72
N LYS A 11 -16.83 16.06 4.94
CA LYS A 11 -15.74 16.35 5.88
C LYS A 11 -14.98 15.09 6.29
N ALA A 12 -15.71 14.02 6.62
CA ALA A 12 -15.09 12.73 7.00
C ALA A 12 -14.26 12.17 5.84
N TYR A 13 -14.78 12.24 4.61
CA TYR A 13 -14.07 11.83 3.41
C TYR A 13 -12.81 12.67 3.14
N MET A 14 -12.88 13.99 3.30
CA MET A 14 -11.74 14.90 3.16
C MET A 14 -10.66 14.61 4.19
N LEU A 15 -11.04 14.38 5.46
CA LEU A 15 -10.09 14.03 6.52
C LEU A 15 -9.41 12.68 6.24
N TYR A 16 -10.20 11.69 5.86
CA TYR A 16 -9.72 10.36 5.47
C TYR A 16 -8.68 10.46 4.34
N HIS A 17 -9.01 11.19 3.26
CA HIS A 17 -8.08 11.39 2.14
C HIS A 17 -6.83 12.19 2.54
N THR A 18 -6.94 13.13 3.47
CA THR A 18 -5.77 13.90 3.95
C THR A 18 -4.80 13.01 4.74
N ILE A 19 -5.33 12.06 5.52
CA ILE A 19 -4.53 11.12 6.31
C ILE A 19 -3.83 10.10 5.39
N ILE A 20 -4.49 9.69 4.30
CA ILE A 20 -3.98 8.66 3.38
C ILE A 20 -3.15 9.21 2.23
N ALA A 21 -3.32 10.49 1.85
CA ALA A 21 -2.55 11.11 0.78
C ALA A 21 -1.02 10.96 0.89
N PRO A 22 -0.38 11.03 2.09
CA PRO A 22 1.05 10.76 2.23
C PRO A 22 1.45 9.34 1.80
N GLN A 23 0.57 8.35 1.99
CA GLN A 23 0.79 6.95 1.62
C GLN A 23 0.92 6.79 0.09
N LEU A 24 0.15 7.57 -0.67
CA LEU A 24 0.20 7.58 -2.14
C LEU A 24 1.55 8.08 -2.69
N ILE A 25 2.31 8.86 -1.93
CA ILE A 25 3.63 9.36 -2.33
C ILE A 25 4.74 8.32 -2.07
N VAL A 26 4.52 7.36 -1.15
CA VAL A 26 5.53 6.36 -0.76
C VAL A 26 5.98 5.51 -1.95
N TRP A 27 5.08 5.26 -2.90
CA TRP A 27 5.36 4.53 -4.14
C TRP A 27 6.53 5.12 -4.94
N TYR A 28 6.68 6.46 -4.93
CA TYR A 28 7.80 7.14 -5.58
C TYR A 28 9.02 7.27 -4.67
N LEU A 29 8.81 7.35 -3.36
CA LEU A 29 9.89 7.51 -2.39
C LEU A 29 10.65 6.21 -2.13
N LEU A 30 10.01 5.04 -2.24
CA LEU A 30 10.65 3.75 -1.95
C LEU A 30 11.82 3.44 -2.92
N PRO A 31 11.67 3.54 -4.26
CA PRO A 31 12.79 3.38 -5.18
C PRO A 31 13.90 4.40 -4.92
N LEU A 32 13.54 5.66 -4.67
CA LEU A 32 14.49 6.72 -4.36
C LEU A 32 15.25 6.45 -3.06
N TYR A 33 14.57 5.94 -2.05
CA TYR A 33 15.15 5.56 -0.77
C TYR A 33 16.14 4.40 -0.92
N MET A 34 15.79 3.40 -1.72
CA MET A 34 16.71 2.29 -2.03
C MET A 34 17.94 2.81 -2.79
N MET A 35 17.76 3.66 -3.79
CA MET A 35 18.88 4.26 -4.52
C MET A 35 19.78 5.11 -3.60
N TYR A 36 19.19 5.90 -2.70
CA TYR A 36 19.94 6.66 -1.71
C TYR A 36 20.69 5.77 -0.71
N SER A 37 20.15 4.59 -0.42
CA SER A 37 20.77 3.58 0.46
C SER A 37 21.87 2.77 -0.23
N GLY A 38 22.21 3.09 -1.49
CA GLY A 38 23.33 2.51 -2.23
C GLY A 38 22.95 1.43 -3.24
N TYR A 39 21.66 1.16 -3.45
CA TYR A 39 21.23 0.22 -4.49
C TYR A 39 21.32 0.86 -5.88
N SER A 40 21.83 0.11 -6.85
CA SER A 40 21.81 0.50 -8.26
C SER A 40 20.39 0.42 -8.83
N VAL A 41 20.14 1.14 -9.93
CA VAL A 41 18.86 1.09 -10.65
C VAL A 41 18.49 -0.34 -11.05
N LEU A 42 19.47 -1.16 -11.43
CA LEU A 42 19.27 -2.56 -11.80
C LEU A 42 18.84 -3.40 -10.59
N GLU A 43 19.47 -3.22 -9.43
CA GLU A 43 19.12 -3.94 -8.21
C GLU A 43 17.72 -3.55 -7.70
N VAL A 44 17.37 -2.28 -7.77
CA VAL A 44 16.00 -1.81 -7.46
C VAL A 44 15.01 -2.45 -8.43
N GLY A 45 15.26 -2.40 -9.74
CA GLY A 45 14.37 -3.03 -10.73
C GLY A 45 14.21 -4.54 -10.53
N ALA A 46 15.31 -5.25 -10.23
CA ALA A 46 15.29 -6.69 -9.94
C ALA A 46 14.51 -6.99 -8.66
N PHE A 47 14.66 -6.18 -7.63
CA PHE A 47 13.93 -6.32 -6.37
C PHE A 47 12.42 -6.17 -6.56
N PHE A 48 11.98 -5.12 -7.24
CA PHE A 48 10.56 -4.90 -7.53
C PHE A 48 9.98 -6.06 -8.36
N THR A 49 10.74 -6.54 -9.33
CA THR A 49 10.36 -7.71 -10.16
C THR A 49 10.19 -8.97 -9.30
N ALA A 50 11.15 -9.25 -8.41
CA ALA A 50 11.10 -10.42 -7.53
C ALA A 50 9.89 -10.38 -6.61
N VAL A 51 9.60 -9.22 -5.99
CA VAL A 51 8.40 -9.05 -5.16
C VAL A 51 7.14 -9.26 -5.99
N ASN A 52 7.02 -8.67 -7.17
CA ASN A 52 5.85 -8.85 -8.05
C ASN A 52 5.60 -10.33 -8.42
N ILE A 53 6.67 -11.08 -8.74
CA ILE A 53 6.57 -12.52 -9.03
C ILE A 53 6.01 -13.29 -7.83
N VAL A 54 6.43 -12.93 -6.61
CA VAL A 54 5.96 -13.56 -5.36
C VAL A 54 4.55 -13.10 -4.99
N SER A 55 4.20 -11.84 -5.28
CA SER A 55 2.89 -11.28 -5.01
C SER A 55 1.80 -11.95 -5.85
N ILE A 56 2.02 -12.26 -7.13
CA ILE A 56 1.02 -12.92 -8.00
C ILE A 56 0.38 -14.17 -7.38
N PRO A 57 1.13 -15.19 -6.93
CA PRO A 57 0.55 -16.38 -6.30
C PRO A 57 -0.06 -16.09 -4.92
N LEU A 58 0.53 -15.20 -4.12
CA LEU A 58 -0.02 -14.81 -2.81
C LEU A 58 -1.39 -14.13 -2.97
N THR A 59 -1.48 -13.20 -3.91
CA THR A 59 -2.68 -12.49 -4.35
C THR A 59 -3.77 -13.47 -4.77
N TYR A 60 -3.44 -14.49 -5.59
CA TYR A 60 -4.40 -15.52 -5.97
C TYR A 60 -4.92 -16.34 -4.77
N LEU A 61 -4.03 -16.72 -3.85
CA LEU A 61 -4.41 -17.47 -2.65
C LEU A 61 -5.32 -16.64 -1.74
N ILE A 62 -4.94 -15.40 -1.45
CA ILE A 62 -5.71 -14.50 -0.58
C ILE A 62 -7.06 -14.17 -1.20
N GLY A 63 -7.10 -13.87 -2.51
CA GLY A 63 -8.34 -13.63 -3.24
C GLY A 63 -9.32 -14.80 -3.18
N ARG A 64 -8.82 -16.05 -3.18
CA ARG A 64 -9.66 -17.25 -3.01
C ARG A 64 -10.28 -17.34 -1.61
N PHE A 65 -9.63 -16.83 -0.57
CA PHE A 65 -10.14 -16.83 0.80
C PHE A 65 -11.15 -15.69 1.07
N PHE A 66 -11.11 -14.61 0.31
CA PHE A 66 -11.86 -13.36 0.59
C PHE A 66 -13.20 -13.21 -0.15
N ASN A 67 -13.92 -14.29 -0.42
CA ASN A 67 -15.15 -14.25 -1.22
C ASN A 67 -16.41 -13.67 -0.52
N GLU A 68 -16.38 -13.34 0.78
CA GLU A 68 -17.61 -13.02 1.53
C GLU A 68 -17.59 -11.72 2.37
N TYR A 69 -16.56 -10.86 2.28
CA TYR A 69 -16.46 -9.70 3.17
C TYR A 69 -17.03 -8.38 2.60
N PRO A 70 -17.74 -7.57 3.41
CA PRO A 70 -18.29 -6.30 2.99
C PRO A 70 -17.20 -5.26 2.63
N LEU A 71 -17.45 -4.50 1.56
CA LEU A 71 -16.54 -3.54 0.92
C LEU A 71 -15.84 -2.55 1.88
N LYS A 72 -16.56 -2.04 2.89
CA LYS A 72 -15.99 -1.12 3.90
C LYS A 72 -14.88 -1.76 4.72
N THR A 73 -14.97 -3.06 4.97
CA THR A 73 -13.94 -3.82 5.68
C THR A 73 -12.70 -3.99 4.81
N GLY A 74 -12.87 -4.12 3.49
CA GLY A 74 -11.76 -4.16 2.54
C GLY A 74 -10.94 -2.88 2.54
N LEU A 75 -11.59 -1.71 2.56
CA LEU A 75 -10.89 -0.41 2.59
C LEU A 75 -10.05 -0.25 3.87
N ILE A 76 -10.63 -0.56 5.02
CA ILE A 76 -9.91 -0.52 6.32
C ILE A 76 -8.76 -1.52 6.33
N LEU A 77 -8.92 -2.67 5.68
CA LEU A 77 -7.88 -3.69 5.57
C LEU A 77 -6.71 -3.21 4.69
N ILE A 78 -6.98 -2.53 3.57
CA ILE A 78 -5.96 -1.88 2.74
C ILE A 78 -5.14 -0.91 3.58
N ASP A 79 -5.82 0.03 4.24
CA ASP A 79 -5.16 1.08 5.00
C ASP A 79 -4.31 0.51 6.16
N ALA A 80 -4.79 -0.58 6.78
CA ALA A 80 -4.05 -1.29 7.82
C ALA A 80 -2.82 -2.02 7.27
N LEU A 81 -2.93 -2.70 6.14
CA LEU A 81 -1.83 -3.40 5.48
C LEU A 81 -0.76 -2.41 4.98
N ASP A 82 -1.17 -1.32 4.35
CA ASP A 82 -0.28 -0.24 3.92
C ASP A 82 0.43 0.40 5.13
N GLY A 83 -0.30 0.64 6.22
CA GLY A 83 0.29 1.11 7.48
C GLY A 83 1.39 0.18 8.01
N ILE A 84 1.16 -1.14 7.98
CA ILE A 84 2.16 -2.14 8.38
C ILE A 84 3.37 -2.10 7.42
N ALA A 85 3.15 -2.02 6.11
CA ALA A 85 4.22 -1.91 5.11
C ALA A 85 5.12 -0.69 5.39
N TYR A 86 4.53 0.45 5.73
CA TYR A 86 5.29 1.67 6.00
C TYR A 86 6.05 1.64 7.31
N ILE A 87 5.51 0.97 8.34
CA ILE A 87 6.26 0.69 9.56
C ILE A 87 7.49 -0.17 9.24
N LEU A 88 7.35 -1.19 8.39
CA LEU A 88 8.47 -2.03 7.94
C LEU A 88 9.52 -1.22 7.18
N TYR A 89 9.12 -0.30 6.29
CA TYR A 89 10.07 0.61 5.64
C TYR A 89 10.80 1.51 6.64
N GLY A 90 10.11 2.00 7.68
CA GLY A 90 10.75 2.78 8.75
C GLY A 90 11.83 2.01 9.52
N PHE A 91 11.69 0.70 9.63
CA PHE A 91 12.67 -0.21 10.25
C PHE A 91 13.72 -0.74 9.28
N ALA A 92 13.65 -0.42 7.99
CA ALA A 92 14.60 -0.86 6.99
C ALA A 92 15.95 -0.15 7.13
N LYS A 93 16.74 -0.51 8.15
CA LYS A 93 18.07 0.08 8.41
C LYS A 93 19.13 -1.00 8.59
N GLY A 94 20.33 -0.74 8.10
CA GLY A 94 21.47 -1.66 8.22
C GLY A 94 21.24 -3.00 7.52
N SER A 95 21.80 -4.08 8.07
CA SER A 95 21.80 -5.41 7.42
C SER A 95 20.42 -6.06 7.27
N ILE A 96 19.41 -5.59 8.02
CA ILE A 96 18.02 -6.08 7.91
C ILE A 96 17.21 -5.32 6.86
N ALA A 97 17.73 -4.23 6.30
CA ALA A 97 17.03 -3.39 5.34
C ALA A 97 16.47 -4.17 4.13
N PRO A 98 17.22 -5.08 3.46
CA PRO A 98 16.68 -5.81 2.31
C PRO A 98 15.45 -6.66 2.67
N LEU A 99 15.45 -7.28 3.85
CA LEU A 99 14.35 -8.10 4.32
C LEU A 99 13.12 -7.26 4.67
N MET A 100 13.32 -6.14 5.38
CA MET A 100 12.23 -5.24 5.78
C MET A 100 11.58 -4.57 4.56
N LEU A 101 12.39 -4.17 3.58
CA LEU A 101 11.89 -3.68 2.29
C LEU A 101 11.09 -4.76 1.57
N PHE A 102 11.58 -6.01 1.56
CA PHE A 102 10.93 -7.10 0.84
C PHE A 102 9.56 -7.41 1.43
N LEU A 103 9.49 -7.52 2.76
CA LEU A 103 8.25 -7.75 3.48
C LEU A 103 7.28 -6.59 3.32
N GLY A 104 7.75 -5.34 3.44
CA GLY A 104 6.91 -4.16 3.26
C GLY A 104 6.30 -4.10 1.86
N TYR A 105 7.11 -4.25 0.81
CA TYR A 105 6.64 -4.14 -0.57
C TYR A 105 5.74 -5.32 -0.97
N THR A 106 5.98 -6.51 -0.42
CA THR A 106 5.07 -7.65 -0.61
C THR A 106 3.68 -7.38 0.02
N ILE A 107 3.65 -6.77 1.20
CA ILE A 107 2.38 -6.44 1.89
C ILE A 107 1.61 -5.36 1.13
N GLU A 108 2.32 -4.37 0.57
CA GLU A 108 1.73 -3.29 -0.24
C GLU A 108 1.15 -3.82 -1.56
N GLU A 109 1.82 -4.76 -2.22
CA GLU A 109 1.25 -5.43 -3.42
C GLU A 109 0.00 -6.26 -3.08
N ILE A 110 -0.04 -6.87 -1.90
CA ILE A 110 -1.23 -7.62 -1.43
C ILE A 110 -2.38 -6.67 -1.09
N SER A 111 -2.10 -5.52 -0.45
CA SER A 111 -3.14 -4.52 -0.15
C SER A 111 -3.78 -4.01 -1.45
N ALA A 112 -2.99 -3.86 -2.51
CA ALA A 112 -3.46 -3.33 -3.78
C ALA A 112 -4.54 -4.19 -4.47
N LEU A 113 -4.62 -5.49 -4.15
CA LEU A 113 -5.68 -6.39 -4.62
C LEU A 113 -7.09 -5.96 -4.18
N PHE A 114 -7.21 -5.22 -3.09
CA PHE A 114 -8.51 -4.79 -2.59
C PHE A 114 -8.97 -3.46 -3.23
N TYR A 115 -8.11 -2.74 -3.98
CA TYR A 115 -8.51 -1.52 -4.69
C TYR A 115 -9.58 -1.75 -5.79
N PRO A 116 -9.49 -2.77 -6.69
CA PRO A 116 -10.49 -3.03 -7.73
C PRO A 116 -11.92 -3.26 -7.21
N PHE A 117 -12.09 -3.76 -5.98
CA PHE A 117 -13.41 -3.93 -5.36
C PHE A 117 -14.16 -2.60 -5.16
N THR A 118 -13.44 -1.49 -5.03
CA THR A 118 -14.06 -0.15 -4.90
C THR A 118 -14.49 0.44 -6.24
N LYS A 119 -13.89 0.04 -7.37
CA LYS A 119 -14.18 0.61 -8.71
C LYS A 119 -15.39 0.00 -9.42
N LEU A 120 -15.78 -1.24 -9.11
CA LEU A 120 -16.87 -1.95 -9.80
C LEU A 120 -18.29 -1.43 -9.47
N MET A 121 -18.42 -0.52 -8.49
CA MET A 121 -19.73 0.01 -8.04
C MET A 121 -19.90 1.52 -8.29
N SER A 122 -19.02 2.16 -9.07
CA SER A 122 -19.20 3.56 -9.50
C SER A 122 -19.94 3.70 -10.84
N ARG A 123 -20.66 2.66 -11.28
CA ARG A 123 -21.52 2.65 -12.46
C ARG A 123 -22.94 2.27 -12.07
#